data_AF-A0A238HFL9-F1
#
_entry.id   AF-A0A238HFL9-F1
#
_cell.length_a   1.000
_cell.length_b   1.000
_cell.length_c   1.000
_cell.angle_alpha   90.00
_cell.angle_beta   90.00
_cell.angle_gamma   90.00
#
_symmetry.space_group_name_H-M   'P 1'
#
loop_
_entity.id
_entity.type
_entity.pdbx_description
1 polymer ?
#
loop_
_entity_poly.entity_id
_entity_poly.type
_entity_poly.pdbx_seq_one_letter_code
_entity_poly.pdbx_strand_id
1 'polypeptide(L)'
;MLKRWLIVCLTPLLLVIWFAINPAQTPTDYLINGIVMACAAAFLFKYVLFAAIWSHLKRDLRNKQHALWQFVPLGVFIGYIVWYFMR
;
A
#
# COMPACT_ATOMS: atom_id res chain seq x y z
N MET A 1 -9.31 -8.04 -14.21
CA MET A 1 -8.13 -7.81 -13.33
C MET A 1 -7.87 -6.34 -13.03
N LEU A 2 -8.03 -5.41 -13.99
CA LEU A 2 -7.73 -3.98 -13.81
C LEU A 2 -8.59 -3.23 -12.76
N LYS A 3 -9.91 -3.48 -12.70
CA LYS A 3 -10.81 -2.82 -11.71
C LYS A 3 -10.45 -3.15 -10.25
N ARG A 4 -10.06 -4.41 -9.99
CA ARG A 4 -9.63 -4.90 -8.67
C ARG A 4 -8.29 -4.27 -8.25
N TRP A 5 -7.42 -4.00 -9.22
CA TRP A 5 -6.13 -3.33 -9.04
C TRP A 5 -6.30 -1.85 -8.67
N LEU A 6 -7.21 -1.15 -9.36
CA LEU A 6 -7.49 0.26 -9.09
C LEU A 6 -7.95 0.46 -7.64
N ILE A 7 -8.83 -0.42 -7.15
CA ILE A 7 -9.36 -0.36 -5.77
C ILE A 7 -8.24 -0.54 -4.74
N VAL A 8 -7.34 -1.50 -4.96
CA VAL A 8 -6.21 -1.75 -4.05
C VAL A 8 -5.22 -0.59 -4.04
N CYS A 9 -4.99 0.07 -5.18
CA CYS A 9 -4.15 1.26 -5.25
C CYS A 9 -4.85 2.52 -4.68
N LEU A 10 -6.18 2.60 -4.80
CA LEU A 10 -6.98 3.69 -4.23
C LEU A 10 -7.04 3.66 -2.70
N THR A 11 -7.01 2.47 -2.10
CA THR A 11 -7.11 2.29 -0.64
C THR A 11 -6.00 3.04 0.13
N PRO A 12 -4.70 2.83 -0.14
CA PRO A 12 -3.63 3.57 0.53
C PRO A 12 -3.66 5.06 0.20
N LEU A 13 -4.06 5.42 -1.02
CA LEU A 13 -4.12 6.81 -1.47
C LEU A 13 -5.21 7.59 -0.73
N LEU A 14 -6.37 6.96 -0.50
CA LEU A 14 -7.44 7.51 0.34
C LEU A 14 -7.01 7.65 1.80
N LEU A 15 -6.26 6.68 2.35
CA LEU A 15 -5.71 6.79 3.70
C LEU A 15 -4.73 7.97 3.84
N VAL A 16 -3.82 8.16 2.87
CA VAL A 16 -2.88 9.31 2.87
C VAL A 16 -3.64 10.63 2.84
N ILE A 17 -4.64 10.74 1.96
CA ILE A 17 -5.48 11.95 1.85
C ILE A 17 -6.24 12.19 3.16
N TRP A 18 -6.79 11.14 3.77
CA TRP A 18 -7.50 11.25 5.04
C TRP A 18 -6.61 11.80 6.17
N PHE A 19 -5.39 11.27 6.31
CA PHE A 19 -4.43 11.73 7.31
C PHE A 19 -3.84 13.11 7.00
N ALA A 20 -3.77 13.51 5.73
CA ALA A 20 -3.35 14.85 5.35
C ALA A 20 -4.41 15.91 5.71
N ILE A 21 -5.70 15.57 5.61
CA ILE A 21 -6.81 16.46 5.97
C ILE A 21 -7.05 16.47 7.50
N ASN A 22 -6.83 15.34 8.18
CA ASN A 22 -6.97 15.20 9.62
C ASN A 22 -5.61 14.91 10.27
N PRO A 23 -4.74 15.94 10.40
CA PRO A 23 -3.45 15.77 11.05
C PRO A 23 -3.65 15.40 12.52
N ALA A 24 -2.77 14.52 13.03
CA ALA A 24 -2.76 14.15 14.43
C ALA A 24 -2.52 15.39 15.30
N GLN A 25 -3.44 15.66 16.22
CA GLN A 25 -3.33 16.79 17.15
C GLN A 25 -2.65 16.41 18.46
N THR A 26 -2.58 15.11 18.76
CA THR A 26 -1.94 14.56 19.95
C THR A 26 -0.91 13.48 19.57
N PRO A 27 0.12 13.26 20.41
CA PRO A 27 1.11 12.20 20.19
C PRO A 27 0.48 10.79 20.17
N THR A 28 -0.63 10.59 20.89
CA THR A 28 -1.39 9.33 20.87
C THR A 28 -2.03 9.11 19.49
N ASP A 29 -2.65 10.14 18.91
CA ASP A 29 -3.25 10.06 17.57
C ASP A 29 -2.19 9.82 16.49
N TYR A 30 -0.98 10.36 16.66
CA TYR A 30 0.12 10.13 15.75
C TYR A 30 0.54 8.64 15.74
N LEU A 31 0.60 8.02 16.92
CA LEU A 31 0.89 6.59 17.05
C LEU A 31 -0.24 5.73 16.44
N ILE A 32 -1.50 6.09 16.69
CA ILE A 32 -2.68 5.39 16.13
C ILE A 32 -2.67 5.48 14.60
N ASN A 33 -2.44 6.66 14.04
CA ASN A 33 -2.34 6.86 12.59
C ASN A 33 -1.22 5.99 11.99
N GLY A 34 -0.07 5.93 12.66
CA GLY A 34 1.03 5.06 12.27
C GLY A 34 0.68 3.57 12.28
N ILE A 35 -0.03 3.09 13.31
CA ILE A 35 -0.51 1.70 13.40
C ILE A 35 -1.49 1.40 12.25
N VAL A 36 -2.43 2.31 11.99
CA VAL A 36 -3.40 2.15 10.89
C VAL A 36 -2.69 2.10 9.53
N MET A 37 -1.69 2.96 9.30
CA MET A 37 -0.89 2.93 8.08
C MET A 37 -0.08 1.63 7.95
N ALA A 38 0.53 1.14 9.04
CA ALA A 38 1.27 -0.13 9.03
C ALA A 38 0.35 -1.33 8.73
N CYS A 39 -0.85 -1.35 9.31
CA CYS A 39 -1.87 -2.35 9.02
C CYS A 39 -2.30 -2.30 7.55
N ALA A 40 -2.53 -1.10 7.00
CA ALA A 40 -2.86 -0.93 5.59
C ALA A 40 -1.72 -1.42 4.68
N ALA A 41 -0.46 -1.14 5.02
CA ALA A 41 0.71 -1.61 4.29
C ALA A 41 0.83 -3.13 4.30
N ALA A 42 0.62 -3.78 5.44
CA ALA A 42 0.64 -5.25 5.56
C ALA A 42 -0.48 -5.90 4.72
N PHE A 43 -1.67 -5.29 4.69
CA PHE A 43 -2.78 -5.77 3.88
C PHE A 43 -2.47 -5.67 2.38
N LEU A 44 -1.87 -4.55 1.97
CA LEU A 44 -1.44 -4.33 0.59
C LEU A 44 -0.31 -5.29 0.19
N PHE A 45 0.63 -5.54 1.10
CA PHE A 45 1.72 -6.51 0.91
C PHE A 45 1.17 -7.91 0.63
N LYS A 46 0.22 -8.38 1.45
CA LYS A 46 -0.44 -9.68 1.25
C LYS A 46 -1.10 -9.77 -0.13
N TYR A 47 -1.77 -8.70 -0.57
CA TYR A 47 -2.43 -8.66 -1.88
C TYR A 47 -1.43 -8.71 -3.04
N VAL A 48 -0.38 -7.90 -2.99
CA VAL A 48 0.70 -7.87 -3.98
C VAL A 48 1.41 -9.22 -4.05
N LEU A 49 1.68 -9.84 -2.89
CA LEU A 49 2.27 -11.18 -2.82
C LEU A 49 1.37 -12.23 -3.48
N PHE A 50 0.06 -12.19 -3.23
CA PHE A 50 -0.90 -13.12 -3.82
C PHE A 50 -0.98 -12.94 -5.34
N ALA A 51 -0.97 -11.70 -5.82
CA ALA A 51 -0.98 -11.40 -7.25
C ALA A 51 0.34 -11.82 -7.93
N ALA A 52 1.48 -11.62 -7.26
CA ALA A 52 2.78 -12.08 -7.73
C ALA A 52 2.84 -13.61 -7.82
N ILE A 53 2.41 -14.33 -6.78
CA ILE A 53 2.32 -15.80 -6.79
C ILE A 53 1.41 -16.29 -7.91
N TRP A 54 0.23 -15.69 -8.08
CA TRP A 54 -0.71 -16.05 -9.14
C TRP A 54 -0.11 -15.82 -10.55
N SER A 55 0.62 -14.73 -10.74
CA SER A 55 1.31 -14.44 -12.00
C SER A 55 2.44 -15.43 -12.30
N HIS A 56 3.18 -15.85 -11.27
CA HIS A 56 4.23 -16.87 -11.38
C HIS A 56 3.64 -18.25 -11.71
N LEU A 57 2.51 -18.61 -11.10
CA LEU A 57 1.83 -19.88 -11.32
C LEU A 57 1.30 -20.02 -12.75
N LYS A 58 0.90 -18.90 -13.38
CA LYS A 58 0.35 -18.89 -14.75
C LYS A 58 1.41 -18.95 -15.87
N ARG A 59 2.72 -18.93 -15.54
CA ARG A 59 3.87 -18.97 -16.49
C ARG A 59 3.80 -17.98 -17.66
N ASP A 60 3.04 -16.90 -17.51
CA ASP A 60 2.82 -15.91 -18.56
C ASP A 60 3.83 -14.75 -18.41
N LEU A 61 4.88 -14.75 -19.25
CA LEU A 61 5.99 -13.78 -19.20
C LEU A 61 5.52 -12.32 -19.28
N ARG A 62 4.42 -12.05 -20.00
CA ARG A 62 3.85 -10.69 -20.12
C ARG A 62 3.16 -10.22 -18.85
N ASN A 63 2.69 -11.16 -18.03
CA ASN A 63 1.97 -10.88 -16.78
C ASN A 63 2.93 -10.71 -15.58
N LYS A 64 4.17 -11.19 -15.71
CA LYS A 64 5.25 -11.05 -14.72
C LYS A 64 5.65 -9.59 -14.48
N GLN A 65 5.67 -8.79 -15.55
CA GLN A 65 6.04 -7.37 -15.49
C GLN A 65 4.96 -6.52 -14.80
N HIS A 66 3.68 -6.83 -15.02
CA HIS A 66 2.56 -6.22 -14.29
C HIS A 66 2.55 -6.57 -12.80
N ALA A 67 3.00 -7.78 -12.43
CA ALA A 67 3.15 -8.16 -11.03
C ALA A 67 4.32 -7.45 -10.34
N LEU A 68 5.43 -7.20 -11.04
CA LEU A 68 6.52 -6.37 -10.51
C LEU A 68 6.09 -4.91 -10.30
N TRP A 69 5.30 -4.36 -11.21
CA TRP A 69 4.77 -3.00 -11.08
C TRP A 69 3.83 -2.81 -9.88
N GLN A 70 3.27 -3.90 -9.33
CA GLN A 70 2.48 -3.86 -8.11
C GLN A 70 3.31 -3.63 -6.83
N PHE A 71 4.61 -3.89 -6.86
CA PHE A 71 5.49 -3.57 -5.74
C PHE A 71 5.80 -2.08 -5.65
N VAL A 72 5.67 -1.32 -6.74
CA VAL A 72 5.91 0.13 -6.76
C VAL A 72 5.00 0.90 -5.79
N PRO A 73 3.65 0.80 -5.86
CA PRO A 73 2.78 1.51 -4.93
C PRO A 73 2.99 1.07 -3.47
N LEU A 74 3.36 -0.19 -3.24
CA LEU A 74 3.73 -0.67 -1.91
C LEU A 74 4.99 0.02 -1.39
N GLY A 75 6.05 0.07 -2.19
CA GLY A 75 7.30 0.75 -1.81
C GLY A 75 7.10 2.24 -1.55
N VAL A 76 6.30 2.90 -2.39
CA VAL A 76 5.93 4.32 -2.20
C VAL A 76 5.17 4.52 -0.88
N PHE A 77 4.21 3.65 -0.57
CA PHE A 77 3.43 3.75 0.65
C PHE A 77 4.28 3.50 1.91
N ILE A 78 5.18 2.52 1.87
CA ILE A 78 6.15 2.27 2.95
C ILE A 78 7.07 3.48 3.13
N GLY A 79 7.59 4.05 2.03
CA GLY A 79 8.40 5.27 2.08
C GLY A 79 7.66 6.45 2.71
N TYR A 80 6.36 6.60 2.42
CA TYR A 80 5.52 7.61 3.05
C TYR A 80 5.36 7.38 4.56
N ILE A 81 5.20 6.14 5.02
CA ILE A 81 5.12 5.81 6.45
C ILE A 81 6.44 6.18 7.16
N VAL A 82 7.58 5.83 6.57
CA VAL A 82 8.89 6.16 7.13
C VAL A 82 9.07 7.68 7.20
N TRP A 83 8.69 8.40 6.14
CA TRP A 83 8.73 9.86 6.14
C TRP A 83 7.77 10.48 7.17
N TYR A 84 6.58 9.91 7.32
CA TYR A 84 5.59 10.35 8.31
C TYR A 84 6.17 10.28 9.72
N PHE A 85 6.77 9.13 10.10
CA PHE A 85 7.38 8.92 11.41
C PHE A 85 8.69 9.67 11.66
N MET A 86 9.40 10.04 10.61
CA MET A 86 10.67 10.77 10.70
C MET A 86 10.46 12.29 10.78
N ARG A 87 9.22 12.77 10.57
CA ARG A 87 8.81 14.16 10.67
C ARG A 87 8.08 14.43 11.98
#